data_AF-A0A9L0R6K2-F1
#
_entry.id   AF-A0A9L0R6K2-F1
#
_cell.length_a   1.000
_cell.length_b   1.000
_cell.length_c   1.000
_cell.angle_alpha   90.00
_cell.angle_beta   90.00
_cell.angle_gamma   90.00
#
_symmetry.space_group_name_H-M   'P 1'
#
loop_
_entity.id
_entity.type
_entity.pdbx_description
1 polymer ?
#
loop_
_entity_poly.entity_id
_entity_poly.type
_entity_poly.pdbx_seq_one_letter_code
_entity_poly.pdbx_strand_id
1 'polypeptide(L)'
;MDSFPSPFPVSSTNDARDRSPAHHEGAPEKNHSLLSRRVRRRGGGGLTLAAPRRRPVARATSGETAGVGAAPSGGALRTRGAWLRRAGAGAGGLFGSMALPTLPSYWCSRRLLDQQMARQRQREQEARLRQQWDQNSRYFRVSDLCSSKQAEWSSKTSYQRSMHAYQREKMKEEKRKRLEARRERLRQLLLEEQDLLARELEELRLSMNSRERRIREQHGNLKSAREEQRKLIAEQLLYEHWKKNDPKLREIESDLHKKHVINSWETQKEEKKQQEATEGEERKRYENEYETARREALERMKAEEERRQLEGKLQAEALLRQMEELKVKEMEATKLKKEQENLLKQRWELERLEAERKQMAALRQKAELGRFLRHQYNVQLNRRTQQVQEELEADKRILQALLEKEDENQRAHLARREQALADVAWMKQVIEEQLQLEREREAELQMLLREEAKEMWEKREAEWARERSARDRLMSEVLTGRQQQIQEKIEQNRRAQEESLRHREHLIQNLEEARESARREKEESEELKSARRQELEAQVAERQLQAWEADQQEEEEEEEARQAEQLTDALLQQEAKTMAQQGYRPKPYGHPRIAWN
;
A
#
# COMPACT_ATOMS: atom_id res chain seq x y z
N MET A 1 88.46 27.88 29.32
CA MET A 1 88.98 28.44 30.58
C MET A 1 87.81 28.78 31.49
N ASP A 2 87.69 28.29 32.72
CA ASP A 2 88.36 27.12 33.35
C ASP A 2 87.52 26.54 34.50
N SER A 3 87.73 25.25 34.76
CA SER A 3 87.72 24.54 36.06
C SER A 3 86.73 24.91 37.18
N PHE A 4 85.88 23.91 37.47
CA PHE A 4 85.47 23.44 38.82
C PHE A 4 86.60 23.54 39.88
N PRO A 5 86.31 23.68 41.21
CA PRO A 5 85.78 22.54 41.99
C PRO A 5 84.84 22.80 43.18
N SER A 6 84.20 21.73 43.64
CA SER A 6 83.55 21.54 44.95
C SER A 6 84.57 21.08 46.01
N PRO A 7 84.24 21.08 47.31
CA PRO A 7 84.36 19.79 48.04
C PRO A 7 83.32 19.49 49.15
N PHE A 8 82.74 18.28 49.07
CA PHE A 8 82.44 17.31 50.18
C PHE A 8 81.49 17.68 51.36
N PRO A 9 81.12 16.72 52.25
CA PRO A 9 80.75 15.29 52.07
C PRO A 9 79.33 14.96 52.63
N VAL A 10 78.57 13.96 52.15
CA VAL A 10 78.56 12.51 52.51
C VAL A 10 78.44 12.28 54.04
N SER A 11 77.53 11.47 54.59
CA SER A 11 76.79 10.29 54.09
C SER A 11 75.25 10.55 53.93
N SER A 12 74.27 9.62 53.97
CA SER A 12 74.27 8.16 54.24
C SER A 12 73.04 7.36 53.72
N THR A 13 73.24 6.04 53.67
CA THR A 13 72.34 4.88 53.93
C THR A 13 70.95 5.14 54.56
N ASN A 14 69.87 4.36 54.30
CA ASN A 14 69.71 3.19 53.41
C ASN A 14 68.24 2.82 53.08
N ASP A 15 68.07 2.11 51.96
CA ASP A 15 67.24 0.92 51.63
C ASP A 15 66.06 0.42 52.50
N ALA A 16 65.02 -0.26 51.94
CA ALA A 16 64.55 -0.39 50.54
C ALA A 16 63.24 -1.22 50.42
N ARG A 17 62.38 -0.88 49.42
CA ARG A 17 61.57 -1.77 48.53
C ARG A 17 60.48 -2.69 49.16
N ASP A 18 59.46 -3.23 48.45
CA ASP A 18 59.03 -3.13 47.03
C ASP A 18 57.52 -3.49 46.82
N ARG A 19 56.91 -3.01 45.72
CA ARG A 19 55.80 -3.59 44.88
C ARG A 19 54.37 -3.92 45.43
N SER A 20 53.35 -3.23 44.89
CA SER A 20 52.31 -3.67 43.89
C SER A 20 51.68 -5.10 43.89
N PRO A 21 50.49 -5.37 43.26
CA PRO A 21 49.30 -4.54 42.92
C PRO A 21 47.88 -5.23 42.98
N ALA A 22 46.81 -4.49 42.58
CA ALA A 22 45.61 -4.93 41.79
C ALA A 22 44.31 -5.53 42.42
N HIS A 23 43.22 -5.41 41.62
CA HIS A 23 41.91 -6.11 41.55
C HIS A 23 40.62 -5.68 42.34
N HIS A 24 39.70 -5.08 41.55
CA HIS A 24 38.27 -5.45 41.30
C HIS A 24 37.11 -5.40 42.35
N GLU A 25 35.88 -5.45 41.77
CA GLU A 25 34.52 -5.48 42.37
C GLU A 25 34.07 -4.23 43.19
N GLY A 26 32.78 -3.87 43.30
CA GLY A 26 31.54 -4.39 42.68
C GLY A 26 30.35 -3.44 42.98
N ALA A 27 29.26 -3.47 42.18
CA ALA A 27 28.17 -2.48 42.27
C ALA A 27 26.89 -3.02 42.98
N PRO A 28 26.12 -2.17 43.72
CA PRO A 28 24.88 -2.58 44.38
C PRO A 28 23.60 -2.09 43.65
N GLU A 29 22.69 -3.02 43.31
CA GLU A 29 21.37 -2.70 42.76
C GLU A 29 20.17 -3.26 43.55
N LYS A 30 18.98 -3.31 42.93
CA LYS A 30 17.65 -3.36 43.58
C LYS A 30 16.79 -4.47 42.90
N ASN A 31 15.56 -4.81 43.29
CA ASN A 31 14.57 -4.12 44.12
C ASN A 31 13.56 -5.08 44.80
N HIS A 32 12.66 -4.51 45.60
CA HIS A 32 11.38 -5.06 46.08
C HIS A 32 10.58 -5.78 44.95
N SER A 33 10.00 -6.97 45.19
CA SER A 33 8.69 -7.26 45.87
C SER A 33 7.46 -6.95 44.96
N LEU A 34 6.34 -7.69 44.89
CA LEU A 34 5.79 -8.87 45.62
C LEU A 34 4.55 -9.43 44.86
N LEU A 35 4.18 -10.71 45.05
CA LEU A 35 2.80 -11.30 44.94
C LEU A 35 2.03 -11.26 43.58
N SER A 36 1.01 -12.09 43.29
CA SER A 36 0.68 -13.49 43.65
C SER A 36 -0.56 -14.02 42.89
N ARG A 37 -0.58 -15.30 42.46
CA ARG A 37 -1.80 -16.15 42.17
C ARG A 37 -2.73 -15.67 41.02
N ARG A 38 -3.68 -16.43 40.43
CA ARG A 38 -4.15 -17.84 40.49
C ARG A 38 -4.79 -18.19 39.11
N VAL A 39 -4.43 -19.28 38.40
CA VAL A 39 -5.10 -20.62 38.36
C VAL A 39 -6.44 -20.76 37.59
N ARG A 40 -6.43 -21.60 36.53
CA ARG A 40 -7.57 -22.31 35.84
C ARG A 40 -8.61 -21.43 35.09
N ARG A 41 -9.37 -21.89 34.06
CA ARG A 41 -9.59 -23.21 33.41
C ARG A 41 -10.25 -23.04 32.02
N ARG A 42 -10.34 -24.14 31.24
CA ARG A 42 -11.32 -24.40 30.14
C ARG A 42 -11.29 -23.47 28.91
N GLY A 43 -10.65 -23.94 27.84
CA GLY A 43 -11.24 -23.80 26.50
C GLY A 43 -12.30 -24.90 26.26
N GLY A 44 -13.19 -24.72 25.29
CA GLY A 44 -14.14 -25.78 24.89
C GLY A 44 -15.37 -25.34 24.09
N GLY A 45 -15.23 -25.28 22.75
CA GLY A 45 -16.32 -25.44 21.77
C GLY A 45 -17.38 -24.33 21.64
N GLY A 46 -18.05 -24.27 20.48
CA GLY A 46 -19.25 -23.46 20.25
C GLY A 46 -19.29 -22.78 18.88
N LEU A 47 -19.97 -23.41 17.92
CA LEU A 47 -20.26 -22.85 16.59
C LEU A 47 -21.57 -22.02 16.57
N THR A 48 -21.81 -21.35 15.44
CA THR A 48 -23.11 -20.88 14.88
C THR A 48 -23.88 -19.70 15.49
N LEU A 49 -24.03 -18.66 14.65
CA LEU A 49 -25.28 -17.96 14.24
C LEU A 49 -26.32 -17.49 15.28
N ALA A 50 -26.55 -16.16 15.34
CA ALA A 50 -27.81 -15.50 14.89
C ALA A 50 -27.86 -13.98 15.22
N ALA A 51 -28.61 -13.19 14.42
CA ALA A 51 -28.88 -11.76 14.64
C ALA A 51 -30.04 -11.50 15.65
N PRO A 52 -30.33 -10.24 16.07
CA PRO A 52 -31.35 -9.49 15.29
C PRO A 52 -31.34 -7.93 15.33
N ARG A 53 -31.86 -7.34 14.24
CA ARG A 53 -32.70 -6.10 14.14
C ARG A 53 -32.18 -4.73 14.68
N ARG A 54 -32.20 -3.74 13.77
CA ARG A 54 -33.24 -2.67 13.71
C ARG A 54 -33.32 -1.99 12.31
N ARG A 55 -34.46 -1.34 12.05
CA ARG A 55 -34.89 -0.52 10.87
C ARG A 55 -35.51 0.78 11.46
N PRO A 56 -36.03 1.80 10.71
CA PRO A 56 -36.39 1.94 9.27
C PRO A 56 -35.62 3.15 8.59
N VAL A 57 -35.95 3.84 7.48
CA VAL A 57 -37.22 4.31 6.84
C VAL A 57 -37.05 4.64 5.32
N ALA A 58 -37.98 4.14 4.48
CA ALA A 58 -38.52 4.65 3.17
C ALA A 58 -37.55 5.13 2.03
N ARG A 59 -37.98 5.35 0.77
CA ARG A 59 -39.28 5.15 0.08
C ARG A 59 -39.03 4.71 -1.39
N ALA A 60 -39.97 3.97 -1.99
CA ALA A 60 -39.85 3.35 -3.32
C ALA A 60 -40.48 4.16 -4.47
N THR A 61 -40.14 3.80 -5.72
CA THR A 61 -40.83 4.23 -6.97
C THR A 61 -40.90 3.13 -8.03
N SER A 62 -42.12 2.74 -8.39
CA SER A 62 -42.58 1.98 -9.58
C SER A 62 -44.12 2.09 -9.62
N GLY A 63 -44.84 1.95 -10.74
CA GLY A 63 -44.51 1.85 -12.16
C GLY A 63 -45.77 1.54 -13.00
N GLU A 64 -45.75 1.91 -14.29
CA GLU A 64 -46.58 1.39 -15.42
C GLU A 64 -48.11 1.67 -15.60
N THR A 65 -48.51 1.47 -16.88
CA THR A 65 -49.82 1.14 -17.50
C THR A 65 -51.05 2.07 -17.53
N ALA A 66 -51.14 2.85 -18.63
CA ALA A 66 -52.15 2.81 -19.71
C ALA A 66 -53.70 2.84 -19.48
N GLY A 67 -54.39 3.67 -20.28
CA GLY A 67 -55.85 3.69 -20.50
C GLY A 67 -56.26 4.53 -21.75
N VAL A 68 -57.43 4.28 -22.37
CA VAL A 68 -57.79 4.78 -23.73
C VAL A 68 -59.29 5.21 -23.84
N GLY A 69 -59.62 6.30 -24.58
CA GLY A 69 -60.91 6.42 -25.31
C GLY A 69 -61.70 7.77 -25.41
N ALA A 70 -61.76 8.36 -26.63
CA ALA A 70 -62.90 9.07 -27.32
C ALA A 70 -63.57 10.42 -26.85
N ALA A 71 -64.14 11.19 -27.83
CA ALA A 71 -64.88 12.50 -27.79
C ALA A 71 -65.62 12.76 -29.17
N PRO A 72 -66.15 13.94 -29.66
CA PRO A 72 -66.41 15.32 -29.14
C PRO A 72 -67.79 15.97 -29.63
N SER A 73 -67.89 17.31 -29.91
CA SER A 73 -68.75 18.07 -30.92
C SER A 73 -69.88 19.11 -30.53
N GLY A 74 -70.09 20.22 -31.32
CA GLY A 74 -71.37 21.07 -31.46
C GLY A 74 -71.38 22.66 -31.56
N GLY A 75 -72.32 23.36 -32.31
CA GLY A 75 -72.67 24.87 -32.28
C GLY A 75 -73.47 25.61 -33.49
N ALA A 76 -74.04 26.89 -33.39
CA ALA A 76 -74.38 28.02 -34.44
C ALA A 76 -75.83 28.80 -34.70
N LEU A 77 -75.92 30.18 -35.04
CA LEU A 77 -76.73 31.17 -36.02
C LEU A 77 -78.28 31.87 -36.01
N ARG A 78 -78.99 32.65 -37.03
CA ARG A 78 -80.29 33.69 -37.04
C ARG A 78 -81.31 34.20 -38.33
N THR A 79 -82.43 35.12 -38.34
CA THR A 79 -83.54 35.58 -39.48
C THR A 79 -84.60 36.94 -39.49
N ARG A 80 -85.60 37.37 -40.48
CA ARG A 80 -86.64 38.65 -40.62
C ARG A 80 -87.93 38.92 -41.72
N GLY A 81 -88.84 40.05 -41.84
CA GLY A 81 -90.10 40.41 -42.84
C GLY A 81 -91.03 41.83 -43.02
N ALA A 82 -92.18 42.11 -43.88
CA ALA A 82 -93.11 43.42 -44.24
C ALA A 82 -94.63 43.36 -45.03
N TRP A 83 -95.67 44.22 -45.62
CA TRP A 83 -96.34 45.64 -46.12
C TRP A 83 -97.98 45.70 -46.59
N LEU A 84 -98.98 46.56 -47.23
CA LEU A 84 -99.62 48.00 -47.73
C LEU A 84 -101.12 48.01 -48.57
N ARG A 85 -102.15 48.87 -49.15
CA ARG A 85 -102.92 50.30 -49.50
C ARG A 85 -104.46 50.24 -50.25
N ARG A 86 -105.52 51.07 -50.84
CA ARG A 86 -106.26 52.48 -51.27
C ARG A 86 -107.85 52.40 -51.89
N ALA A 87 -108.92 53.20 -52.50
CA ALA A 87 -109.71 54.56 -52.96
C ALA A 87 -111.32 54.43 -53.52
N GLY A 88 -112.42 55.21 -54.08
CA GLY A 88 -113.17 56.57 -54.59
C GLY A 88 -114.69 56.45 -55.35
N ALA A 89 -115.75 57.24 -55.96
CA ALA A 89 -116.57 58.61 -56.30
C ALA A 89 -118.08 58.48 -57.09
N GLY A 90 -119.18 59.27 -57.62
CA GLY A 90 -119.95 60.67 -57.92
C GLY A 90 -121.42 60.80 -58.80
N ALA A 91 -122.28 61.94 -59.03
CA ALA A 91 -123.69 62.16 -59.83
C ALA A 91 -124.38 63.67 -60.15
N GLY A 92 -125.56 64.26 -60.77
CA GLY A 92 -126.97 64.13 -61.55
C GLY A 92 -127.98 65.44 -61.97
N GLY A 93 -129.22 65.48 -62.70
CA GLY A 93 -130.26 66.66 -63.14
C GLY A 93 -131.67 66.41 -64.03
N LEU A 94 -132.76 67.14 -64.64
CA LEU A 94 -133.66 68.47 -64.92
C LEU A 94 -135.16 68.25 -65.69
N PHE A 95 -136.27 68.98 -66.29
CA PHE A 95 -137.08 70.30 -66.73
C PHE A 95 -138.69 70.10 -67.19
N GLY A 96 -139.81 70.81 -67.77
CA GLY A 96 -140.53 72.09 -68.45
C GLY A 96 -142.14 71.94 -68.88
N SER A 97 -143.22 72.63 -69.55
CA SER A 97 -143.93 73.91 -70.25
C SER A 97 -145.57 73.78 -70.58
N MET A 98 -146.64 74.47 -71.26
CA MET A 98 -147.30 75.72 -72.03
C MET A 98 -148.97 75.63 -72.33
N ALA A 99 -150.03 76.32 -73.03
CA ALA A 99 -150.60 77.59 -73.82
C ALA A 99 -152.23 77.70 -74.30
N LEU A 100 -152.87 78.78 -74.96
CA LEU A 100 -154.14 78.95 -75.97
C LEU A 100 -155.40 80.11 -76.02
N PRO A 101 -156.69 80.11 -76.67
CA PRO A 101 -157.45 81.24 -77.51
C PRO A 101 -159.12 81.56 -77.67
N THR A 102 -159.69 82.47 -78.59
CA THR A 102 -161.12 82.78 -79.30
C THR A 102 -162.37 83.75 -78.79
N LEU A 103 -163.54 84.33 -79.37
CA LEU A 103 -164.46 84.74 -80.63
C LEU A 103 -165.77 85.71 -80.28
N PRO A 104 -166.99 86.17 -80.92
CA PRO A 104 -167.81 86.43 -82.26
C PRO A 104 -168.81 87.77 -82.52
N SER A 105 -170.06 87.82 -83.21
CA SER A 105 -170.94 89.01 -83.85
C SER A 105 -172.59 89.12 -83.70
N TYR A 106 -173.69 89.79 -84.34
CA TYR A 106 -174.25 90.74 -85.50
C TYR A 106 -175.87 91.25 -85.50
N TRP A 107 -176.56 92.03 -86.50
CA TRP A 107 -178.09 92.30 -86.96
C TRP A 107 -178.99 93.70 -87.18
N CYS A 108 -180.26 93.76 -87.86
CA CYS A 108 -181.45 94.74 -88.26
C CYS A 108 -181.58 96.34 -88.14
N SER A 109 -181.39 97.10 -89.25
CA SER A 109 -181.74 98.54 -89.57
C SER A 109 -181.60 99.71 -88.57
N ARG A 110 -182.54 100.00 -87.64
CA ARG A 110 -182.52 101.27 -86.84
C ARG A 110 -183.03 101.24 -85.39
N ARG A 111 -183.67 100.16 -84.91
CA ARG A 111 -184.13 100.04 -83.50
C ARG A 111 -183.15 99.26 -82.59
N LEU A 112 -181.95 98.97 -83.09
CA LEU A 112 -181.08 97.95 -82.50
C LEU A 112 -179.97 98.49 -81.59
N LEU A 113 -179.57 99.75 -81.79
CA LEU A 113 -178.43 100.36 -81.08
C LEU A 113 -178.71 100.52 -79.58
N ASP A 114 -179.88 101.04 -79.22
CA ASP A 114 -180.25 101.34 -77.83
C ASP A 114 -180.32 100.08 -76.95
N GLN A 115 -180.78 98.96 -77.52
CA GLN A 115 -180.83 97.67 -76.82
C GLN A 115 -179.42 97.08 -76.58
N GLN A 116 -178.41 97.40 -77.40
CA GLN A 116 -177.04 96.94 -77.17
C GLN A 116 -176.35 97.72 -76.04
N MET A 117 -176.55 99.04 -76.00
CA MET A 117 -175.98 99.90 -74.95
C MET A 117 -176.43 99.50 -73.54
N ALA A 118 -177.67 99.04 -73.39
CA ALA A 118 -178.19 98.49 -72.13
C ALA A 118 -177.43 97.22 -71.67
N ARG A 119 -177.17 96.28 -72.60
CA ARG A 119 -176.43 95.04 -72.31
C ARG A 119 -175.00 95.29 -71.86
N GLN A 120 -174.32 96.28 -72.45
CA GLN A 120 -172.97 96.66 -72.05
C GLN A 120 -172.94 97.21 -70.62
N ARG A 121 -173.83 98.17 -70.29
CA ARG A 121 -173.90 98.76 -68.94
C ARG A 121 -174.19 97.72 -67.84
N GLN A 122 -175.05 96.73 -68.09
CA GLN A 122 -175.30 95.65 -67.13
C GLN A 122 -174.06 94.77 -66.90
N ARG A 123 -173.39 94.33 -67.97
CA ARG A 123 -172.16 93.52 -67.88
C ARG A 123 -171.02 94.24 -67.16
N GLU A 124 -170.88 95.55 -67.36
CA GLU A 124 -169.86 96.35 -66.67
C GLU A 124 -170.10 96.46 -65.17
N GLN A 125 -171.36 96.46 -64.71
CA GLN A 125 -171.68 96.44 -63.28
C GLN A 125 -171.40 95.06 -62.64
N GLU A 126 -171.79 93.96 -63.31
CA GLU A 126 -171.46 92.61 -62.85
C GLU A 126 -169.94 92.35 -62.77
N ALA A 127 -169.20 92.84 -63.77
CA ALA A 127 -167.74 92.68 -63.82
C ALA A 127 -167.04 93.40 -62.66
N ARG A 128 -167.49 94.62 -62.30
CA ARG A 128 -166.95 95.39 -61.18
C ARG A 128 -167.21 94.69 -59.83
N LEU A 129 -168.41 94.14 -59.64
CA LEU A 129 -168.75 93.38 -58.42
C LEU A 129 -167.84 92.14 -58.26
N ARG A 130 -167.61 91.36 -59.33
CA ARG A 130 -166.72 90.19 -59.27
C ARG A 130 -165.28 90.57 -58.90
N GLN A 131 -164.73 91.61 -59.52
CA GLN A 131 -163.37 92.07 -59.22
C GLN A 131 -163.19 92.52 -57.76
N GLN A 132 -164.20 93.14 -57.15
CA GLN A 132 -164.16 93.48 -55.72
C GLN A 132 -164.18 92.23 -54.83
N TRP A 133 -164.99 91.22 -55.15
CA TRP A 133 -165.05 89.96 -54.39
C TRP A 133 -163.73 89.17 -54.47
N ASP A 134 -163.13 89.08 -55.65
CA ASP A 134 -161.83 88.42 -55.85
C ASP A 134 -160.72 89.08 -55.02
N GLN A 135 -160.65 90.42 -55.02
CA GLN A 135 -159.67 91.18 -54.24
C GLN A 135 -159.86 90.96 -52.73
N ASN A 136 -161.11 91.04 -52.25
CA ASN A 136 -161.42 90.86 -50.82
C ASN A 136 -161.07 89.43 -50.36
N SER A 137 -161.43 88.41 -51.16
CA SER A 137 -161.15 87.00 -50.84
C SER A 137 -159.65 86.67 -50.76
N ARG A 138 -158.82 87.37 -51.56
CA ARG A 138 -157.35 87.23 -51.49
C ARG A 138 -156.78 87.85 -50.23
N TYR A 139 -157.31 88.98 -49.77
CA TYR A 139 -156.82 89.67 -48.58
C TYR A 139 -157.01 88.81 -47.32
N PHE A 140 -158.20 88.25 -47.11
CA PHE A 140 -158.47 87.39 -45.96
C PHE A 140 -157.58 86.13 -45.93
N ARG A 141 -157.44 85.41 -47.06
CA ARG A 141 -156.58 84.22 -47.13
C ARG A 141 -155.11 84.49 -46.77
N VAL A 142 -154.58 85.65 -47.13
CA VAL A 142 -153.21 86.05 -46.76
C VAL A 142 -153.14 86.39 -45.27
N SER A 143 -154.13 87.10 -44.74
CA SER A 143 -154.26 87.40 -43.30
C SER A 143 -154.33 86.12 -42.45
N ASP A 144 -155.13 85.13 -42.85
CA ASP A 144 -155.30 83.86 -42.14
C ASP A 144 -153.98 83.06 -42.06
N LEU A 145 -153.24 83.00 -43.18
CA LEU A 145 -151.93 82.34 -43.23
C LEU A 145 -150.90 83.04 -42.32
N CYS A 146 -150.81 84.36 -42.37
CA CYS A 146 -149.94 85.14 -41.47
C CYS A 146 -150.30 84.93 -40.00
N SER A 147 -151.60 84.98 -39.66
CA SER A 147 -152.12 84.75 -38.31
C SER A 147 -151.74 83.35 -37.79
N SER A 148 -151.93 82.30 -38.61
CA SER A 148 -151.59 80.92 -38.21
C SER A 148 -150.09 80.72 -37.92
N LYS A 149 -149.19 81.32 -38.72
CA LYS A 149 -147.74 81.24 -38.48
C LYS A 149 -147.28 82.08 -37.31
N GLN A 150 -147.91 83.23 -37.07
CA GLN A 150 -147.65 84.01 -35.87
C GLN A 150 -148.12 83.27 -34.59
N ALA A 151 -149.21 82.50 -34.65
CA ALA A 151 -149.64 81.61 -33.57
C ALA A 151 -148.67 80.42 -33.35
N GLU A 152 -148.16 79.79 -34.41
CA GLU A 152 -147.12 78.75 -34.29
C GLU A 152 -145.84 79.28 -33.64
N TRP A 153 -145.35 80.46 -34.06
CA TRP A 153 -144.09 81.02 -33.54
C TRP A 153 -144.20 81.59 -32.12
N SER A 154 -145.37 82.12 -31.74
CA SER A 154 -145.63 82.55 -30.36
C SER A 154 -145.99 81.40 -29.40
N SER A 155 -146.14 80.16 -29.90
CA SER A 155 -146.48 79.01 -29.07
C SER A 155 -145.37 78.64 -28.07
N LYS A 156 -145.75 78.40 -26.82
CA LYS A 156 -144.83 78.05 -25.71
C LYS A 156 -144.02 76.76 -25.97
N THR A 157 -144.56 75.87 -26.79
CA THR A 157 -143.94 74.59 -27.22
C THR A 157 -142.83 74.78 -28.25
N SER A 158 -142.89 75.83 -29.09
CA SER A 158 -141.81 76.19 -30.03
C SER A 158 -140.51 76.51 -29.28
N TYR A 159 -140.59 77.42 -28.31
CA TYR A 159 -139.46 77.83 -27.47
C TYR A 159 -138.80 76.65 -26.73
N GLN A 160 -139.60 75.76 -26.13
CA GLN A 160 -139.10 74.59 -25.41
C GLN A 160 -138.35 73.59 -26.32
N ARG A 161 -138.82 73.38 -27.56
CA ARG A 161 -138.10 72.56 -28.55
C ARG A 161 -136.74 73.15 -28.91
N SER A 162 -136.67 74.48 -29.10
CA SER A 162 -135.41 75.19 -29.38
C SER A 162 -134.41 75.05 -28.23
N MET A 163 -134.84 75.30 -26.99
CA MET A 163 -133.97 75.22 -25.81
C MET A 163 -133.41 73.81 -25.56
N HIS A 164 -134.20 72.75 -25.78
CA HIS A 164 -133.70 71.37 -25.66
C HIS A 164 -132.76 70.95 -26.80
N ALA A 165 -132.88 71.53 -28.00
CA ALA A 165 -131.90 71.32 -29.07
C ALA A 165 -130.54 71.93 -28.67
N TYR A 166 -130.53 73.19 -28.24
CA TYR A 166 -129.32 73.89 -27.78
C TYR A 166 -128.60 73.16 -26.63
N GLN A 167 -129.34 72.69 -25.63
CA GLN A 167 -128.78 71.90 -24.51
C GLN A 167 -128.09 70.61 -25.00
N ARG A 168 -128.67 69.91 -25.99
CA ARG A 168 -128.07 68.68 -26.55
C ARG A 168 -126.79 68.94 -27.34
N GLU A 169 -126.67 70.09 -28.00
CA GLU A 169 -125.47 70.51 -28.73
C GLU A 169 -124.31 70.76 -27.76
N LYS A 170 -124.53 71.57 -26.71
CA LYS A 170 -123.51 71.86 -25.68
C LYS A 170 -122.92 70.58 -25.06
N MET A 171 -123.76 69.59 -24.74
CA MET A 171 -123.30 68.31 -24.19
C MET A 171 -122.49 67.45 -25.20
N LYS A 172 -122.59 67.70 -26.51
CA LYS A 172 -121.69 67.10 -27.51
C LYS A 172 -120.35 67.84 -27.57
N GLU A 173 -120.37 69.17 -27.50
CA GLU A 173 -119.15 70.00 -27.47
C GLU A 173 -118.26 69.69 -26.27
N GLU A 174 -118.84 69.55 -25.08
CA GLU A 174 -118.09 69.15 -23.88
C GLU A 174 -117.46 67.76 -24.04
N LYS A 175 -118.11 66.84 -24.76
CA LYS A 175 -117.54 65.52 -25.10
C LYS A 175 -116.42 65.62 -26.14
N ARG A 176 -116.53 66.52 -27.13
CA ARG A 176 -115.43 66.84 -28.08
C ARG A 176 -114.20 67.37 -27.34
N LYS A 177 -114.39 68.41 -26.51
CA LYS A 177 -113.32 69.02 -25.69
C LYS A 177 -112.63 68.00 -24.77
N ARG A 178 -113.36 67.04 -24.17
CA ARG A 178 -112.78 65.94 -23.39
C ARG A 178 -111.98 64.94 -24.22
N LEU A 179 -112.33 64.71 -25.49
CA LEU A 179 -111.57 63.87 -26.41
C LEU A 179 -110.35 64.60 -26.98
N GLU A 180 -110.46 65.89 -27.28
CA GLU A 180 -109.36 66.77 -27.68
C GLU A 180 -108.30 66.84 -26.58
N ALA A 181 -108.69 67.15 -25.34
CA ALA A 181 -107.79 67.15 -24.19
C ALA A 181 -107.16 65.78 -23.85
N ARG A 182 -107.71 64.66 -24.36
CA ARG A 182 -107.08 63.32 -24.28
C ARG A 182 -106.10 63.09 -25.44
N ARG A 183 -106.42 63.57 -26.64
CA ARG A 183 -105.52 63.54 -27.81
C ARG A 183 -104.30 64.44 -27.61
N GLU A 184 -104.47 65.58 -26.94
CA GLU A 184 -103.38 66.49 -26.58
C GLU A 184 -102.42 65.86 -25.58
N ARG A 185 -102.92 65.23 -24.51
CA ARG A 185 -102.09 64.45 -23.58
C ARG A 185 -101.34 63.30 -24.27
N LEU A 186 -101.97 62.61 -25.22
CA LEU A 186 -101.28 61.58 -26.02
C LEU A 186 -100.21 62.17 -26.96
N ARG A 187 -100.42 63.37 -27.53
CA ARG A 187 -99.40 64.08 -28.31
C ARG A 187 -98.23 64.53 -27.42
N GLN A 188 -98.49 64.99 -26.20
CA GLN A 188 -97.46 65.39 -25.25
C GLN A 188 -96.54 64.21 -24.90
N LEU A 189 -97.12 63.07 -24.48
CA LEU A 189 -96.36 61.85 -24.20
C LEU A 189 -95.55 61.37 -25.43
N LEU A 190 -96.14 61.38 -26.63
CA LEU A 190 -95.43 61.00 -27.86
C LEU A 190 -94.32 61.99 -28.26
N LEU A 191 -94.40 63.26 -27.86
CA LEU A 191 -93.32 64.24 -28.05
C LEU A 191 -92.23 64.07 -27.00
N GLU A 192 -92.59 63.81 -25.73
CA GLU A 192 -91.66 63.49 -24.65
C GLU A 192 -90.85 62.22 -24.97
N GLU A 193 -91.49 61.18 -25.50
CA GLU A 193 -90.82 59.97 -26.01
C GLU A 193 -89.85 60.27 -27.18
N GLN A 194 -90.23 61.15 -28.11
CA GLN A 194 -89.39 61.57 -29.24
C GLN A 194 -88.18 62.40 -28.77
N ASP A 195 -88.37 63.34 -27.84
CA ASP A 195 -87.32 64.18 -27.27
C ASP A 195 -86.31 63.34 -26.46
N LEU A 196 -86.77 62.32 -25.73
CA LEU A 196 -85.90 61.40 -25.01
C LEU A 196 -85.05 60.56 -25.98
N LEU A 197 -85.67 59.94 -26.99
CA LEU A 197 -84.96 59.17 -28.01
C LEU A 197 -84.00 60.04 -28.85
N ALA A 198 -84.32 61.31 -29.08
CA ALA A 198 -83.41 62.26 -29.72
C ALA A 198 -82.16 62.53 -28.86
N ARG A 199 -82.33 62.75 -27.55
CA ARG A 199 -81.22 62.95 -26.60
C ARG A 199 -80.32 61.71 -26.51
N GLU A 200 -80.90 60.51 -26.42
CA GLU A 200 -80.12 59.26 -26.43
C GLU A 200 -79.26 59.12 -27.70
N LEU A 201 -79.80 59.49 -28.88
CA LEU A 201 -79.05 59.49 -30.14
C LEU A 201 -77.96 60.57 -30.19
N GLU A 202 -78.17 61.72 -29.57
CA GLU A 202 -77.15 62.78 -29.46
C GLU A 202 -76.05 62.42 -28.47
N GLU A 203 -76.38 61.86 -27.31
CA GLU A 203 -75.42 61.35 -26.33
C GLU A 203 -74.55 60.22 -26.92
N LEU A 204 -75.14 59.31 -27.69
CA LEU A 204 -74.39 58.27 -28.42
C LEU A 204 -73.46 58.87 -29.50
N ARG A 205 -73.88 59.93 -30.21
CA ARG A 205 -73.03 60.66 -31.17
C ARG A 205 -71.88 61.40 -30.47
N LEU A 206 -72.15 62.07 -29.35
CA LEU A 206 -71.13 62.76 -28.54
C LEU A 206 -70.13 61.76 -27.94
N SER A 207 -70.61 60.61 -27.46
CA SER A 207 -69.79 59.49 -26.99
C SER A 207 -68.84 59.00 -28.09
N MET A 208 -69.35 58.73 -29.30
CA MET A 208 -68.53 58.33 -30.46
C MET A 208 -67.50 59.41 -30.86
N ASN A 209 -67.89 60.68 -30.91
CA ASN A 209 -66.97 61.80 -31.18
C ASN A 209 -65.89 61.97 -30.10
N SER A 210 -66.17 61.60 -28.84
CA SER A 210 -65.18 61.57 -27.77
C SER A 210 -64.24 60.36 -27.88
N ARG A 211 -64.77 59.20 -28.31
CA ARG A 211 -64.00 57.97 -28.56
C ARG A 211 -63.03 58.17 -29.72
N GLU A 212 -63.46 58.81 -30.80
CA GLU A 212 -62.57 59.16 -31.92
C GLU A 212 -61.45 60.10 -31.50
N ARG A 213 -61.73 61.12 -30.69
CA ARG A 213 -60.69 62.01 -30.15
C ARG A 213 -59.65 61.24 -29.34
N ARG A 214 -60.08 60.39 -28.39
CA ARG A 214 -59.18 59.52 -27.61
C ARG A 214 -58.35 58.59 -28.50
N ILE A 215 -58.91 58.04 -29.57
CA ILE A 215 -58.17 57.18 -30.52
C ILE A 215 -57.13 57.99 -31.31
N ARG A 216 -57.46 59.22 -31.75
CA ARG A 216 -56.52 60.11 -32.44
C ARG A 216 -55.38 60.57 -31.51
N GLU A 217 -55.71 60.89 -30.26
CA GLU A 217 -54.75 61.23 -29.19
C GLU A 217 -53.83 60.04 -28.87
N GLN A 218 -54.38 58.84 -28.66
CA GLN A 218 -53.61 57.61 -28.48
C GLN A 218 -52.70 57.30 -29.67
N HIS A 219 -53.18 57.47 -30.90
CA HIS A 219 -52.36 57.29 -32.10
C HIS A 219 -51.26 58.37 -32.20
N GLY A 220 -51.53 59.60 -31.78
CA GLY A 220 -50.52 60.66 -31.65
C GLY A 220 -49.42 60.30 -30.66
N ASN A 221 -49.79 59.88 -29.45
CA ASN A 221 -48.85 59.49 -28.39
C ASN A 221 -48.05 58.22 -28.76
N LEU A 222 -48.68 57.25 -29.44
CA LEU A 222 -47.97 56.07 -29.97
C LEU A 222 -47.02 56.44 -31.13
N LYS A 223 -47.33 57.49 -31.90
CA LYS A 223 -46.43 58.01 -32.93
C LYS A 223 -45.24 58.76 -32.30
N SER A 224 -45.47 59.62 -31.31
CA SER A 224 -44.38 60.34 -30.62
C SER A 224 -43.45 59.36 -29.89
N ALA A 225 -43.98 58.40 -29.13
CA ALA A 225 -43.18 57.37 -28.46
C ALA A 225 -42.33 56.53 -29.44
N ARG A 226 -42.87 56.21 -30.63
CA ARG A 226 -42.12 55.55 -31.73
C ARG A 226 -41.09 56.46 -32.40
N GLU A 227 -41.21 57.78 -32.29
CA GLU A 227 -40.25 58.75 -32.80
C GLU A 227 -39.16 59.05 -31.75
N GLU A 228 -39.51 59.08 -30.47
CA GLU A 228 -38.61 59.12 -29.32
C GLU A 228 -37.72 57.86 -29.26
N GLN A 229 -38.30 56.66 -29.38
CA GLN A 229 -37.53 55.42 -29.48
C GLN A 229 -36.57 55.41 -30.68
N ARG A 230 -37.01 55.94 -31.84
CA ARG A 230 -36.13 56.05 -33.02
C ARG A 230 -35.03 57.11 -32.86
N LYS A 231 -35.26 58.18 -32.11
CA LYS A 231 -34.22 59.15 -31.71
C LYS A 231 -33.21 58.51 -30.78
N LEU A 232 -33.64 57.85 -29.70
CA LEU A 232 -32.76 57.14 -28.77
C LEU A 232 -31.91 56.07 -29.46
N ILE A 233 -32.49 55.30 -30.39
CA ILE A 233 -31.75 54.30 -31.19
C ILE A 233 -30.76 55.00 -32.14
N ALA A 234 -31.14 56.11 -32.78
CA ALA A 234 -30.23 56.88 -33.62
C ALA A 234 -29.08 57.49 -32.82
N GLU A 235 -29.35 58.03 -31.62
CA GLU A 235 -28.36 58.57 -30.68
C GLU A 235 -27.39 57.49 -30.18
N GLN A 236 -27.90 56.30 -29.83
CA GLN A 236 -27.08 55.14 -29.47
C GLN A 236 -26.20 54.67 -30.64
N LEU A 237 -26.75 54.55 -31.85
CA LEU A 237 -25.99 54.15 -33.04
C LEU A 237 -24.96 55.22 -33.44
N LEU A 238 -25.28 56.51 -33.30
CA LEU A 238 -24.33 57.61 -33.49
C LEU A 238 -23.21 57.57 -32.44
N TYR A 239 -23.54 57.29 -31.17
CA TYR A 239 -22.57 57.16 -30.09
C TYR A 239 -21.66 55.94 -30.30
N GLU A 240 -22.18 54.78 -30.70
CA GLU A 240 -21.37 53.62 -31.06
C GLU A 240 -20.50 53.87 -32.30
N HIS A 241 -21.06 54.53 -33.31
CA HIS A 241 -20.32 54.88 -34.53
C HIS A 241 -19.21 55.88 -34.24
N TRP A 242 -19.44 56.86 -33.37
CA TRP A 242 -18.42 57.75 -32.84
C TRP A 242 -17.35 56.95 -32.07
N LYS A 243 -17.74 56.15 -31.07
CA LYS A 243 -16.83 55.35 -30.24
C LYS A 243 -15.89 54.46 -31.07
N LYS A 244 -16.43 53.82 -32.12
CA LYS A 244 -15.67 52.91 -33.02
C LYS A 244 -14.76 53.64 -34.00
N ASN A 245 -15.09 54.88 -34.38
CA ASN A 245 -14.32 55.64 -35.37
C ASN A 245 -13.33 56.65 -34.76
N ASP A 246 -13.52 57.09 -33.52
CA ASP A 246 -12.59 58.03 -32.88
C ASP A 246 -11.19 57.40 -32.72
N PRO A 247 -10.13 58.02 -33.28
CA PRO A 247 -8.79 57.42 -33.24
C PRO A 247 -8.26 57.33 -31.81
N LYS A 248 -8.51 58.34 -30.98
CA LYS A 248 -8.09 58.40 -29.56
C LYS A 248 -8.63 57.25 -28.72
N LEU A 249 -9.86 56.80 -28.99
CA LEU A 249 -10.45 55.68 -28.27
C LEU A 249 -9.83 54.35 -28.72
N ARG A 250 -9.50 54.20 -30.01
CA ARG A 250 -8.77 53.03 -30.52
C ARG A 250 -7.32 52.97 -30.04
N GLU A 251 -6.66 54.12 -29.90
CA GLU A 251 -5.35 54.24 -29.24
C GLU A 251 -5.43 53.74 -27.78
N ILE A 252 -6.38 54.25 -26.98
CA ILE A 252 -6.60 53.85 -25.59
C ILE A 252 -6.96 52.35 -25.45
N GLU A 253 -7.86 51.83 -26.29
CA GLU A 253 -8.18 50.39 -26.30
C GLU A 253 -6.95 49.54 -26.66
N SER A 254 -6.11 50.00 -27.60
CA SER A 254 -4.84 49.33 -27.90
C SER A 254 -3.84 49.37 -26.75
N ASP A 255 -3.76 50.46 -25.99
CA ASP A 255 -2.85 50.61 -24.86
C ASP A 255 -3.30 49.84 -23.63
N LEU A 256 -4.62 49.72 -23.41
CA LEU A 256 -5.18 48.83 -22.40
C LEU A 256 -4.92 47.36 -22.77
N HIS A 257 -5.02 46.99 -24.04
CA HIS A 257 -4.66 45.66 -24.51
C HIS A 257 -3.15 45.36 -24.35
N LYS A 258 -2.27 46.29 -24.75
CA LYS A 258 -0.81 46.18 -24.52
C LYS A 258 -0.49 45.98 -23.05
N LYS A 259 -1.10 46.77 -22.15
CA LYS A 259 -0.94 46.63 -20.69
C LYS A 259 -1.42 45.27 -20.20
N HIS A 260 -2.56 44.78 -20.67
CA HIS A 260 -3.05 43.45 -20.31
C HIS A 260 -2.08 42.33 -20.74
N VAL A 261 -1.52 42.41 -21.95
CA VAL A 261 -0.52 41.45 -22.45
C VAL A 261 0.81 41.55 -21.69
N ILE A 262 1.28 42.76 -21.37
CA ILE A 262 2.49 42.95 -20.55
C ILE A 262 2.29 42.33 -19.16
N ASN A 263 1.18 42.65 -18.48
CA ASN A 263 0.86 42.11 -17.17
C ASN A 263 0.73 40.58 -17.18
N SER A 264 0.16 39.98 -18.24
CA SER A 264 0.05 38.51 -18.35
C SER A 264 1.39 37.83 -18.67
N TRP A 265 2.30 38.49 -19.38
CA TRP A 265 3.70 38.07 -19.52
C TRP A 265 4.49 38.22 -18.21
N GLU A 266 4.22 39.24 -17.40
CA GLU A 266 4.82 39.39 -16.07
C GLU A 266 4.38 38.25 -15.15
N THR A 267 3.08 37.93 -15.06
CA THR A 267 2.61 36.76 -14.30
C THR A 267 3.17 35.45 -14.84
N GLN A 268 3.18 35.23 -16.16
CA GLN A 268 3.76 34.02 -16.76
C GLN A 268 5.27 33.87 -16.47
N LYS A 269 6.00 34.99 -16.39
CA LYS A 269 7.43 35.02 -16.04
C LYS A 269 7.67 34.78 -14.55
N GLU A 270 6.72 35.15 -13.69
CA GLU A 270 6.76 34.83 -12.26
C GLU A 270 6.37 33.37 -11.99
N GLU A 271 5.34 32.85 -12.64
CA GLU A 271 4.98 31.42 -12.64
C GLU A 271 6.15 30.54 -13.08
N LYS A 272 6.81 30.88 -14.19
CA LYS A 272 7.98 30.13 -14.68
C LYS A 272 9.15 30.14 -13.69
N LYS A 273 9.42 31.28 -13.01
CA LYS A 273 10.42 31.35 -11.92
C LYS A 273 10.04 30.49 -10.72
N GLN A 274 8.75 30.44 -10.37
CA GLN A 274 8.27 29.60 -9.27
C GLN A 274 8.42 28.12 -9.61
N GLN A 275 8.10 27.73 -10.85
CA GLN A 275 8.33 26.37 -11.38
C GLN A 275 9.81 26.00 -11.35
N GLU A 276 10.70 26.85 -11.89
CA GLU A 276 12.16 26.68 -11.84
C GLU A 276 12.69 26.58 -10.40
N ALA A 277 12.11 27.32 -9.45
CA ALA A 277 12.46 27.22 -8.03
C ALA A 277 11.97 25.89 -7.41
N THR A 278 10.75 25.43 -7.69
CA THR A 278 10.24 24.14 -7.20
C THR A 278 11.00 22.96 -7.79
N GLU A 279 11.29 22.97 -9.10
CA GLU A 279 12.18 21.97 -9.72
C GLU A 279 13.58 22.03 -9.09
N GLY A 280 14.09 23.23 -8.81
CA GLY A 280 15.37 23.45 -8.14
C GLY A 280 15.39 22.98 -6.68
N GLU A 281 14.25 22.84 -6.01
CA GLU A 281 14.14 22.18 -4.71
C GLU A 281 13.99 20.66 -4.85
N GLU A 282 13.18 20.18 -5.78
CA GLU A 282 12.97 18.75 -6.02
C GLU A 282 14.27 18.07 -6.47
N ARG A 283 15.03 18.67 -7.39
CA ARG A 283 16.37 18.20 -7.78
C ARG A 283 17.29 18.05 -6.56
N LYS A 284 17.32 19.03 -5.66
CA LYS A 284 18.07 18.94 -4.39
C LYS A 284 17.55 17.83 -3.47
N ARG A 285 16.24 17.56 -3.44
CA ARG A 285 15.68 16.45 -2.64
C ARG A 285 16.14 15.11 -3.20
N TYR A 286 16.02 14.89 -4.51
CA TYR A 286 16.52 13.69 -5.18
C TYR A 286 18.05 13.53 -5.08
N GLU A 287 18.82 14.62 -5.15
CA GLU A 287 20.27 14.62 -4.90
C GLU A 287 20.61 14.18 -3.46
N ASN A 288 19.91 14.70 -2.45
CA ASN A 288 20.08 14.29 -1.05
C ASN A 288 19.63 12.83 -0.80
N GLU A 289 18.53 12.39 -1.41
CA GLU A 289 18.06 11.00 -1.36
C GLU A 289 19.07 10.05 -2.01
N TYR A 290 19.63 10.43 -3.17
CA TYR A 290 20.71 9.68 -3.81
C TYR A 290 21.99 9.66 -2.98
N GLU A 291 22.39 10.77 -2.36
CA GLU A 291 23.54 10.81 -1.45
C GLU A 291 23.33 9.93 -0.22
N THR A 292 22.12 9.93 0.39
CA THR A 292 21.82 9.07 1.54
C THR A 292 21.81 7.60 1.15
N ALA A 293 21.14 7.22 0.05
CA ALA A 293 21.19 5.86 -0.48
C ALA A 293 22.64 5.40 -0.79
N ARG A 294 23.48 6.29 -1.35
CA ARG A 294 24.90 6.02 -1.60
C ARG A 294 25.72 5.87 -0.31
N ARG A 295 25.47 6.70 0.72
CA ARG A 295 26.11 6.58 2.04
C ARG A 295 25.71 5.27 2.71
N GLU A 296 24.42 4.95 2.77
CA GLU A 296 23.93 3.69 3.33
C GLU A 296 24.47 2.46 2.58
N ALA A 297 24.59 2.51 1.24
CA ALA A 297 25.17 1.42 0.47
C ALA A 297 26.66 1.21 0.83
N LEU A 298 27.43 2.29 0.97
CA LEU A 298 28.83 2.23 1.42
C LEU A 298 28.95 1.77 2.88
N GLU A 299 27.99 2.11 3.74
CA GLU A 299 27.95 1.65 5.14
C GLU A 299 27.55 0.18 5.26
N ARG A 300 26.63 -0.31 4.42
CA ARG A 300 26.30 -1.75 4.29
C ARG A 300 27.53 -2.55 3.84
N MET A 301 28.21 -2.09 2.79
CA MET A 301 29.47 -2.72 2.32
C MET A 301 30.53 -2.76 3.42
N LYS A 302 30.76 -1.65 4.13
CA LYS A 302 31.70 -1.61 5.27
C LYS A 302 31.30 -2.55 6.40
N ALA A 303 30.01 -2.61 6.76
CA ALA A 303 29.52 -3.49 7.82
C ALA A 303 29.65 -4.98 7.43
N GLU A 304 29.52 -5.31 6.14
CA GLU A 304 29.83 -6.65 5.63
C GLU A 304 31.33 -6.96 5.63
N GLU A 305 32.17 -6.00 5.23
CA GLU A 305 33.64 -6.13 5.30
C GLU A 305 34.12 -6.28 6.75
N GLU A 306 33.57 -5.52 7.70
CA GLU A 306 33.85 -5.62 9.14
C GLU A 306 33.40 -6.97 9.70
N ARG A 307 32.23 -7.48 9.30
CA ARG A 307 31.78 -8.85 9.67
C ARG A 307 32.73 -9.91 9.15
N ARG A 308 33.09 -9.88 7.86
CA ARG A 308 34.06 -10.82 7.25
C ARG A 308 35.43 -10.72 7.91
N GLN A 309 35.86 -9.52 8.33
CA GLN A 309 37.08 -9.34 9.11
C GLN A 309 36.99 -9.91 10.53
N LEU A 310 35.83 -9.81 11.21
CA LEU A 310 35.61 -10.41 12.53
C LEU A 310 35.52 -11.94 12.44
N GLU A 311 34.81 -12.47 11.45
CA GLU A 311 34.73 -13.90 11.14
C GLU A 311 36.12 -14.45 10.83
N GLY A 312 36.90 -13.79 9.97
CA GLY A 312 38.29 -14.14 9.67
C GLY A 312 39.24 -14.06 10.88
N LYS A 313 39.02 -13.11 11.81
CA LYS A 313 39.76 -13.05 13.09
C LYS A 313 39.40 -14.22 13.99
N LEU A 314 38.11 -14.56 14.13
CA LEU A 314 37.66 -15.69 14.93
C LEU A 314 38.13 -17.03 14.37
N GLN A 315 38.14 -17.19 13.04
CA GLN A 315 38.75 -18.33 12.35
C GLN A 315 40.26 -18.40 12.61
N ALA A 316 40.99 -17.28 12.47
CA ALA A 316 42.42 -17.23 12.76
C ALA A 316 42.75 -17.55 14.22
N GLU A 317 41.96 -17.06 15.18
CA GLU A 317 42.08 -17.42 16.59
C GLU A 317 41.82 -18.91 16.85
N ALA A 318 40.82 -19.52 16.19
CA ALA A 318 40.55 -20.95 16.31
C ALA A 318 41.72 -21.80 15.76
N LEU A 319 42.27 -21.42 14.60
CA LEU A 319 43.45 -22.06 14.01
C LEU A 319 44.70 -21.87 14.89
N LEU A 320 44.87 -20.70 15.52
CA LEU A 320 45.95 -20.45 16.48
C LEU A 320 45.83 -21.35 17.72
N ARG A 321 44.62 -21.51 18.28
CA ARG A 321 44.37 -22.42 19.40
C ARG A 321 44.67 -23.88 19.03
N GLN A 322 44.23 -24.36 17.86
CA GLN A 322 44.58 -25.70 17.35
C GLN A 322 46.11 -25.87 17.16
N MET A 323 46.81 -24.83 16.67
CA MET A 323 48.26 -24.83 16.57
C MET A 323 48.98 -24.78 17.93
N GLU A 324 48.36 -24.21 18.97
CA GLU A 324 48.87 -24.23 20.34
C GLU A 324 48.63 -25.57 21.03
N GLU A 325 47.45 -26.18 20.83
CA GLU A 325 47.13 -27.55 21.25
C GLU A 325 48.11 -28.54 20.62
N LEU A 326 48.42 -28.42 19.32
CA LEU A 326 49.47 -29.23 18.67
C LEU A 326 50.83 -29.05 19.33
N LYS A 327 51.29 -27.82 19.60
CA LYS A 327 52.57 -27.59 20.32
C LYS A 327 52.56 -28.21 21.72
N VAL A 328 51.43 -28.16 22.44
CA VAL A 328 51.28 -28.83 23.74
C VAL A 328 51.39 -30.35 23.58
N LYS A 329 50.74 -30.96 22.59
CA LYS A 329 50.85 -32.40 22.28
C LYS A 329 52.27 -32.80 21.86
N GLU A 330 53.00 -31.95 21.14
CA GLU A 330 54.42 -32.19 20.85
C GLU A 330 55.28 -32.15 22.11
N MET A 331 55.06 -31.18 22.99
CA MET A 331 55.75 -31.11 24.29
C MET A 331 55.41 -32.31 25.19
N GLU A 332 54.16 -32.76 25.22
CA GLU A 332 53.75 -34.02 25.86
C GLU A 332 54.47 -35.24 25.28
N ALA A 333 54.53 -35.36 23.95
CA ALA A 333 55.28 -36.45 23.30
C ALA A 333 56.77 -36.44 23.65
N THR A 334 57.42 -35.28 23.85
CA THR A 334 58.80 -35.24 24.36
C THR A 334 58.93 -35.64 25.83
N LYS A 335 57.91 -35.41 26.67
CA LYS A 335 57.87 -35.87 28.07
C LYS A 335 57.73 -37.40 28.11
N LEU A 336 56.74 -37.93 27.39
CA LEU A 336 56.47 -39.37 27.31
C LEU A 336 57.70 -40.16 26.80
N LYS A 337 58.43 -39.63 25.80
CA LYS A 337 59.71 -40.24 25.35
C LYS A 337 60.79 -40.24 26.43
N LYS A 338 60.99 -39.14 27.15
CA LYS A 338 61.95 -39.06 28.27
C LYS A 338 61.58 -40.01 29.42
N GLU A 339 60.30 -40.16 29.71
CA GLU A 339 59.78 -41.14 30.67
C GLU A 339 60.06 -42.57 30.20
N GLN A 340 59.79 -42.89 28.93
CA GLN A 340 60.09 -44.20 28.34
C GLN A 340 61.59 -44.52 28.41
N GLU A 341 62.47 -43.59 28.05
CA GLU A 341 63.92 -43.73 28.22
C GLU A 341 64.32 -43.99 29.67
N ASN A 342 63.71 -43.28 30.63
CA ASN A 342 64.03 -43.43 32.05
C ASN A 342 63.51 -44.76 32.64
N LEU A 343 62.35 -45.23 32.18
CA LEU A 343 61.83 -46.56 32.51
C LEU A 343 62.70 -47.66 31.89
N LEU A 344 63.22 -47.47 30.68
CA LEU A 344 64.19 -48.39 30.08
C LEU A 344 65.49 -48.43 30.90
N LYS A 345 66.07 -47.28 31.26
CA LYS A 345 67.27 -47.21 32.14
C LYS A 345 67.06 -48.02 33.42
N GLN A 346 65.91 -47.88 34.08
CA GLN A 346 65.55 -48.67 35.26
C GLN A 346 65.45 -50.19 35.01
N ARG A 347 65.11 -50.65 33.80
CA ARG A 347 65.20 -52.09 33.45
C ARG A 347 66.65 -52.54 33.31
N TRP A 348 67.47 -51.82 32.54
CA TRP A 348 68.89 -52.12 32.36
C TRP A 348 69.64 -52.14 33.70
N GLU A 349 69.30 -51.24 34.63
CA GLU A 349 69.82 -51.22 36.00
C GLU A 349 69.46 -52.49 36.80
N LEU A 350 68.21 -52.96 36.70
CA LEU A 350 67.77 -54.20 37.38
C LEU A 350 68.36 -55.45 36.74
N GLU A 351 68.38 -55.54 35.41
CA GLU A 351 69.00 -56.64 34.67
C GLU A 351 70.51 -56.73 34.98
N ARG A 352 71.18 -55.57 35.14
CA ARG A 352 72.56 -55.49 35.63
C ARG A 352 72.70 -56.01 37.07
N LEU A 353 71.88 -55.54 38.00
CA LEU A 353 71.93 -55.99 39.40
C LEU A 353 71.64 -57.49 39.53
N GLU A 354 70.77 -58.03 38.68
CA GLU A 354 70.55 -59.47 38.55
C GLU A 354 71.75 -60.22 37.98
N ALA A 355 72.41 -59.69 36.95
CA ALA A 355 73.62 -60.27 36.40
C ALA A 355 74.76 -60.27 37.43
N GLU A 356 74.96 -59.18 38.16
CA GLU A 356 75.91 -59.08 39.28
C GLU A 356 75.58 -60.10 40.39
N ARG A 357 74.30 -60.27 40.76
CA ARG A 357 73.87 -61.33 41.70
C ARG A 357 74.19 -62.74 41.19
N LYS A 358 73.88 -63.02 39.92
CA LYS A 358 74.13 -64.33 39.27
C LYS A 358 75.63 -64.63 39.18
N GLN A 359 76.46 -63.63 38.89
CA GLN A 359 77.93 -63.75 38.94
C GLN A 359 78.43 -64.04 40.36
N MET A 360 77.97 -63.29 41.37
CA MET A 360 78.37 -63.51 42.76
C MET A 360 77.93 -64.88 43.31
N ALA A 361 76.78 -65.41 42.87
CA ALA A 361 76.36 -66.78 43.16
C ALA A 361 77.30 -67.82 42.51
N ALA A 362 77.63 -67.65 41.24
CA ALA A 362 78.56 -68.54 40.52
C ALA A 362 79.99 -68.51 41.10
N LEU A 363 80.45 -67.35 41.58
CA LEU A 363 81.74 -67.23 42.28
C LEU A 363 81.75 -67.97 43.64
N ARG A 364 80.63 -67.93 44.39
CA ARG A 364 80.47 -68.70 45.63
C ARG A 364 80.51 -70.21 45.35
N GLN A 365 79.75 -70.68 44.36
CA GLN A 365 79.76 -72.09 43.94
C GLN A 365 81.16 -72.57 43.52
N LYS A 366 81.91 -71.75 42.76
CA LYS A 366 83.31 -72.05 42.41
C LYS A 366 84.23 -72.11 43.64
N ALA A 367 84.01 -71.25 44.64
CA ALA A 367 84.77 -71.27 45.89
C ALA A 367 84.41 -72.49 46.78
N GLU A 368 83.14 -72.89 46.82
CA GLU A 368 82.66 -74.10 47.50
C GLU A 368 83.28 -75.35 46.87
N LEU A 369 83.17 -75.53 45.54
CA LEU A 369 83.83 -76.59 44.78
C LEU A 369 85.35 -76.59 44.98
N GLY A 370 85.98 -75.41 45.01
CA GLY A 370 87.40 -75.25 45.29
C GLY A 370 87.82 -75.70 46.70
N ARG A 371 86.93 -75.64 47.70
CA ARG A 371 87.18 -76.21 49.04
C ARG A 371 87.08 -77.73 49.02
N PHE A 372 86.04 -78.29 48.38
CA PHE A 372 85.88 -79.75 48.26
C PHE A 372 87.07 -80.41 47.56
N LEU A 373 87.54 -79.86 46.43
CA LEU A 373 88.71 -80.37 45.70
C LEU A 373 90.00 -80.29 46.53
N ARG A 374 90.23 -79.20 47.26
CA ARG A 374 91.37 -79.07 48.19
C ARG A 374 91.31 -80.09 49.32
N HIS A 375 90.13 -80.35 49.89
CA HIS A 375 89.96 -81.35 50.92
C HIS A 375 90.29 -82.76 50.39
N GLN A 376 89.75 -83.14 49.22
CA GLN A 376 90.06 -84.42 48.57
C GLN A 376 91.57 -84.57 48.28
N TYR A 377 92.22 -83.53 47.74
CA TYR A 377 93.66 -83.55 47.46
C TYR A 377 94.50 -83.65 48.75
N ASN A 378 94.14 -82.92 49.80
CA ASN A 378 94.82 -83.01 51.10
C ASN A 378 94.66 -84.42 51.72
N VAL A 379 93.49 -85.05 51.61
CA VAL A 379 93.31 -86.45 52.06
C VAL A 379 94.17 -87.43 51.26
N GLN A 380 94.36 -87.20 49.95
CA GLN A 380 95.28 -88.01 49.13
C GLN A 380 96.75 -87.77 49.48
N LEU A 381 97.16 -86.54 49.77
CA LEU A 381 98.52 -86.24 50.25
C LEU A 381 98.78 -86.88 51.62
N ASN A 382 97.85 -86.73 52.58
CA ASN A 382 98.00 -87.29 53.92
C ASN A 382 98.19 -88.82 53.89
N ARG A 383 97.47 -89.53 53.02
CA ARG A 383 97.66 -90.97 52.80
C ARG A 383 99.06 -91.31 52.27
N ARG A 384 99.60 -90.52 51.35
CA ARG A 384 100.98 -90.71 50.84
C ARG A 384 102.03 -90.39 51.89
N THR A 385 101.83 -89.36 52.72
CA THR A 385 102.76 -89.08 53.83
C THR A 385 102.71 -90.15 54.92
N GLN A 386 101.54 -90.75 55.17
CA GLN A 386 101.41 -91.92 56.05
C GLN A 386 102.18 -93.13 55.49
N GLN A 387 102.02 -93.43 54.20
CA GLN A 387 102.78 -94.51 53.54
C GLN A 387 104.31 -94.30 53.64
N VAL A 388 104.80 -93.09 53.37
CA VAL A 388 106.24 -92.77 53.51
C VAL A 388 106.70 -92.80 54.97
N GLN A 389 105.83 -92.49 55.94
CA GLN A 389 106.14 -92.65 57.36
C GLN A 389 106.21 -94.14 57.76
N GLU A 390 105.29 -94.97 57.27
CA GLU A 390 105.30 -96.43 57.47
C GLU A 390 106.54 -97.10 56.84
N GLU A 391 106.95 -96.67 55.65
CA GLU A 391 108.19 -97.08 54.98
C GLU A 391 109.44 -96.70 55.79
N LEU A 392 109.56 -95.43 56.19
CA LEU A 392 110.69 -94.96 57.02
C LEU A 392 110.72 -95.60 58.41
N GLU A 393 109.57 -95.95 58.97
CA GLU A 393 109.50 -96.74 60.20
C GLU A 393 109.94 -98.20 59.98
N ALA A 394 109.64 -98.81 58.84
CA ALA A 394 110.15 -100.13 58.50
C ALA A 394 111.68 -100.13 58.34
N ASP A 395 112.24 -99.14 57.64
CA ASP A 395 113.69 -98.95 57.52
C ASP A 395 114.34 -98.71 58.89
N LYS A 396 113.71 -97.90 59.75
CA LYS A 396 114.16 -97.69 61.14
C LYS A 396 114.15 -99.00 61.94
N ARG A 397 113.10 -99.83 61.81
CA ARG A 397 113.03 -101.15 62.46
C ARG A 397 114.11 -102.10 61.94
N ILE A 398 114.48 -102.03 60.66
CA ILE A 398 115.62 -102.79 60.10
C ILE A 398 116.94 -102.32 60.72
N LEU A 399 117.18 -101.01 60.82
CA LEU A 399 118.37 -100.46 61.47
C LEU A 399 118.43 -100.80 62.97
N GLN A 400 117.30 -100.76 63.68
CA GLN A 400 117.20 -101.21 65.06
C GLN A 400 117.52 -102.71 65.17
N ALA A 401 117.02 -103.55 64.28
CA ALA A 401 117.34 -104.98 64.23
C ALA A 401 118.79 -105.29 63.79
N LEU A 402 119.56 -104.30 63.32
CA LEU A 402 121.02 -104.40 63.14
C LEU A 402 121.76 -103.97 64.40
N LEU A 403 121.40 -102.82 64.98
CA LEU A 403 121.93 -102.33 66.25
C LEU A 403 121.68 -103.32 67.40
N GLU A 404 120.55 -104.01 67.44
CA GLU A 404 120.26 -105.04 68.44
C GLU A 404 121.20 -106.25 68.34
N LYS A 405 121.69 -106.57 67.13
CA LYS A 405 122.73 -107.60 66.92
C LYS A 405 124.12 -107.08 67.29
N GLU A 406 124.44 -105.81 67.03
CA GLU A 406 125.67 -105.18 67.50
C GLU A 406 125.69 -105.05 69.03
N ASP A 407 124.55 -104.79 69.66
CA ASP A 407 124.35 -104.83 71.10
C ASP A 407 124.44 -106.26 71.65
N GLU A 408 123.89 -107.28 70.98
CA GLU A 408 124.04 -108.70 71.40
C GLU A 408 125.52 -109.09 71.50
N ASN A 409 126.36 -108.61 70.59
CA ASN A 409 127.81 -108.77 70.67
C ASN A 409 128.45 -108.03 71.87
N GLN A 410 127.83 -106.95 72.37
CA GLN A 410 128.31 -106.16 73.52
C GLN A 410 127.73 -106.64 74.86
N ARG A 411 126.52 -107.23 74.87
CA ARG A 411 125.78 -107.68 76.07
C ARG A 411 126.49 -108.81 76.81
N ALA A 412 127.44 -109.51 76.16
CA ALA A 412 128.32 -110.53 76.75
C ALA A 412 129.14 -110.08 77.99
N HIS A 413 129.14 -108.79 78.36
CA HIS A 413 130.00 -108.23 79.40
C HIS A 413 129.32 -107.67 80.67
N LEU A 414 127.98 -107.59 80.78
CA LEU A 414 127.31 -106.71 81.78
C LEU A 414 126.24 -107.32 82.70
N ALA A 415 126.34 -108.62 83.01
CA ALA A 415 125.38 -109.46 83.76
C ALA A 415 125.09 -109.11 85.26
N ARG A 416 125.21 -107.83 85.65
CA ARG A 416 124.80 -107.29 86.97
C ARG A 416 124.04 -105.96 86.91
N ARG A 417 123.86 -105.36 85.73
CA ARG A 417 122.92 -104.23 85.54
C ARG A 417 121.50 -104.71 85.25
N GLU A 418 121.37 -105.95 84.79
CA GLU A 418 120.15 -106.54 84.21
C GLU A 418 118.95 -106.60 85.18
N GLN A 419 119.16 -106.90 86.46
CA GLN A 419 118.03 -107.04 87.41
C GLN A 419 117.32 -105.70 87.68
N ALA A 420 118.07 -104.63 87.97
CA ALA A 420 117.50 -103.30 88.12
C ALA A 420 116.91 -102.75 86.80
N LEU A 421 117.46 -103.17 85.65
CA LEU A 421 116.88 -102.87 84.34
C LEU A 421 115.59 -103.66 84.06
N ALA A 422 115.46 -104.88 84.58
CA ALA A 422 114.28 -105.73 84.41
C ALA A 422 113.07 -105.20 85.19
N ASP A 423 113.24 -104.83 86.47
CA ASP A 423 112.15 -104.25 87.27
C ASP A 423 111.66 -102.91 86.67
N VAL A 424 112.59 -102.08 86.20
CA VAL A 424 112.30 -100.82 85.49
C VAL A 424 111.63 -101.10 84.13
N ALA A 425 112.06 -102.13 83.40
CA ALA A 425 111.43 -102.54 82.13
C ALA A 425 110.01 -103.07 82.33
N TRP A 426 109.74 -103.84 83.39
CA TRP A 426 108.40 -104.33 83.70
C TRP A 426 107.44 -103.20 84.08
N MET A 427 107.86 -102.31 84.99
CA MET A 427 107.05 -101.12 85.33
C MET A 427 106.82 -100.23 84.10
N LYS A 428 107.83 -100.07 83.25
CA LYS A 428 107.72 -99.36 81.96
C LYS A 428 106.68 -100.03 81.06
N GLN A 429 106.70 -101.36 80.89
CA GLN A 429 105.73 -102.10 80.07
C GLN A 429 104.30 -101.89 80.57
N VAL A 430 104.04 -102.04 81.88
CA VAL A 430 102.70 -101.86 82.46
C VAL A 430 102.20 -100.41 82.28
N ILE A 431 103.08 -99.41 82.38
CA ILE A 431 102.73 -98.01 82.11
C ILE A 431 102.49 -97.78 80.60
N GLU A 432 103.28 -98.38 79.72
CA GLU A 432 103.10 -98.30 78.27
C GLU A 432 101.80 -98.99 77.81
N GLU A 433 101.37 -100.08 78.46
CA GLU A 433 100.08 -100.75 78.23
C GLU A 433 98.89 -99.90 78.69
N GLN A 434 98.94 -99.34 79.91
CA GLN A 434 97.85 -98.46 80.39
C GLN A 434 97.73 -97.20 79.53
N LEU A 435 98.86 -96.61 79.12
CA LEU A 435 98.89 -95.42 78.28
C LEU A 435 98.48 -95.71 76.83
N GLN A 436 98.56 -96.96 76.35
CA GLN A 436 97.91 -97.39 75.11
C GLN A 436 96.39 -97.44 75.27
N LEU A 437 95.87 -98.07 76.33
CA LEU A 437 94.43 -98.15 76.60
C LEU A 437 93.79 -96.76 76.82
N GLU A 438 94.52 -95.81 77.41
CA GLU A 438 94.05 -94.42 77.51
C GLU A 438 94.02 -93.71 76.16
N ARG A 439 95.02 -93.91 75.29
CA ARG A 439 95.00 -93.38 73.90
C ARG A 439 93.86 -93.97 73.07
N GLU A 440 93.52 -95.24 73.25
CA GLU A 440 92.39 -95.88 72.57
C GLU A 440 91.08 -95.24 73.01
N ARG A 441 90.85 -95.07 74.32
CA ARG A 441 89.68 -94.36 74.86
C ARG A 441 89.62 -92.90 74.43
N GLU A 442 90.75 -92.20 74.39
CA GLU A 442 90.84 -90.84 73.85
C GLU A 442 90.48 -90.81 72.35
N ALA A 443 90.89 -91.81 71.57
CA ALA A 443 90.55 -91.92 70.16
C ALA A 443 89.06 -92.21 69.95
N GLU A 444 88.46 -93.11 70.73
CA GLU A 444 87.01 -93.37 70.75
C GLU A 444 86.22 -92.11 71.09
N LEU A 445 86.57 -91.42 72.18
CA LEU A 445 85.93 -90.16 72.58
C LEU A 445 86.11 -89.07 71.51
N GLN A 446 87.29 -88.96 70.89
CA GLN A 446 87.51 -88.04 69.78
C GLN A 446 86.70 -88.42 68.53
N MET A 447 86.43 -89.70 68.28
CA MET A 447 85.58 -90.14 67.16
C MET A 447 84.11 -89.77 67.39
N LEU A 448 83.58 -90.04 68.59
CA LEU A 448 82.23 -89.62 68.97
C LEU A 448 82.07 -88.10 68.87
N LEU A 449 83.00 -87.32 69.45
CA LEU A 449 83.00 -85.85 69.36
C LEU A 449 83.11 -85.34 67.91
N ARG A 450 83.83 -86.04 67.03
CA ARG A 450 83.87 -85.72 65.59
C ARG A 450 82.56 -86.03 64.89
N GLU A 451 81.81 -87.04 65.33
CA GLU A 451 80.55 -87.48 64.70
C GLU A 451 79.36 -86.64 65.15
N GLU A 452 79.25 -86.36 66.44
CA GLU A 452 78.34 -85.34 66.98
C GLU A 452 78.58 -83.97 66.31
N ALA A 453 79.85 -83.58 66.13
CA ALA A 453 80.17 -82.35 65.41
C ALA A 453 79.71 -82.39 63.94
N LYS A 454 79.98 -83.47 63.18
CA LYS A 454 79.52 -83.62 61.78
C LYS A 454 78.00 -83.46 61.70
N GLU A 455 77.24 -84.20 62.49
CA GLU A 455 75.78 -84.12 62.48
C GLU A 455 75.27 -82.71 62.79
N MET A 456 75.86 -82.04 63.78
CA MET A 456 75.46 -80.67 64.15
C MET A 456 75.84 -79.65 63.07
N TRP A 457 76.96 -79.85 62.36
CA TRP A 457 77.29 -79.07 61.16
C TRP A 457 76.30 -79.31 60.02
N GLU A 458 75.98 -80.56 59.69
CA GLU A 458 75.03 -80.91 58.61
C GLU A 458 73.62 -80.34 58.88
N LYS A 459 73.14 -80.45 60.12
CA LYS A 459 71.87 -79.83 60.56
C LYS A 459 71.90 -78.31 60.33
N ARG A 460 73.00 -77.63 60.67
CA ARG A 460 73.18 -76.18 60.47
C ARG A 460 73.33 -75.79 59.00
N GLU A 461 74.03 -76.57 58.19
CA GLU A 461 74.15 -76.34 56.75
C GLU A 461 72.80 -76.51 56.03
N ALA A 462 71.98 -77.48 56.45
CA ALA A 462 70.62 -77.68 55.94
C ALA A 462 69.69 -76.51 56.31
N GLU A 463 69.79 -75.97 57.53
CA GLU A 463 69.09 -74.74 57.94
C GLU A 463 69.56 -73.53 57.11
N TRP A 464 70.87 -73.32 56.96
CA TRP A 464 71.41 -72.25 56.11
C TRP A 464 71.08 -72.44 54.62
N ALA A 465 70.90 -73.67 54.14
CA ALA A 465 70.42 -73.93 52.77
C ALA A 465 68.94 -73.56 52.61
N ARG A 466 68.10 -73.89 53.60
CA ARG A 466 66.69 -73.46 53.65
C ARG A 466 66.59 -71.93 53.70
N GLU A 467 67.33 -71.27 54.59
CA GLU A 467 67.41 -69.80 54.67
C GLU A 467 67.87 -69.17 53.35
N ARG A 468 68.93 -69.68 52.73
CA ARG A 468 69.41 -69.22 51.42
C ARG A 468 68.29 -69.33 50.38
N SER A 469 67.65 -70.50 50.27
CA SER A 469 66.55 -70.71 49.31
C SER A 469 65.35 -69.78 49.54
N ALA A 470 65.02 -69.46 50.80
CA ALA A 470 63.96 -68.51 51.14
C ALA A 470 64.35 -67.06 50.76
N ARG A 471 65.59 -66.65 51.07
CA ARG A 471 66.12 -65.33 50.68
C ARG A 471 66.24 -65.19 49.16
N ASP A 472 66.55 -66.26 48.43
CA ASP A 472 66.60 -66.24 46.96
C ASP A 472 65.20 -66.20 46.33
N ARG A 473 64.21 -66.91 46.87
CA ARG A 473 62.78 -66.82 46.46
C ARG A 473 62.24 -65.39 46.65
N LEU A 474 62.30 -64.87 47.87
CA LEU A 474 61.84 -63.51 48.20
C LEU A 474 62.52 -62.45 47.33
N MET A 475 63.82 -62.60 47.05
CA MET A 475 64.51 -61.68 46.15
C MET A 475 64.07 -61.82 44.69
N SER A 476 63.78 -63.04 44.21
CA SER A 476 63.22 -63.24 42.87
C SER A 476 61.81 -62.65 42.74
N GLU A 477 60.99 -62.72 43.78
CA GLU A 477 59.66 -62.10 43.86
C GLU A 477 59.77 -60.55 43.84
N VAL A 478 60.68 -59.98 44.62
CA VAL A 478 60.97 -58.52 44.60
C VAL A 478 61.46 -58.07 43.22
N LEU A 479 62.32 -58.84 42.57
CA LEU A 479 62.86 -58.50 41.25
C LEU A 479 61.80 -58.61 40.15
N THR A 480 61.09 -59.73 40.07
CA THR A 480 60.02 -59.96 39.09
C THR A 480 58.85 -58.99 39.28
N GLY A 481 58.41 -58.73 40.52
CA GLY A 481 57.41 -57.70 40.81
C GLY A 481 57.87 -56.29 40.43
N ARG A 482 59.16 -55.97 40.57
CA ARG A 482 59.71 -54.70 40.10
C ARG A 482 59.84 -54.63 38.57
N GLN A 483 60.20 -55.72 37.90
CA GLN A 483 60.18 -55.81 36.44
C GLN A 483 58.75 -55.56 35.92
N GLN A 484 57.75 -56.21 36.52
CA GLN A 484 56.32 -56.05 36.18
C GLN A 484 55.86 -54.59 36.33
N GLN A 485 56.19 -53.92 37.44
CA GLN A 485 55.90 -52.48 37.62
C GLN A 485 56.49 -51.58 36.51
N ILE A 486 57.61 -51.96 35.90
CA ILE A 486 58.25 -51.21 34.80
C ILE A 486 57.78 -51.72 33.42
N GLN A 487 57.13 -52.88 33.37
CA GLN A 487 56.36 -53.35 32.20
C GLN A 487 55.05 -52.59 32.11
N GLU A 488 54.24 -52.61 33.16
CA GLU A 488 52.99 -51.83 33.31
C GLU A 488 53.20 -50.33 32.98
N LYS A 489 54.26 -49.71 33.51
CA LYS A 489 54.54 -48.28 33.26
C LYS A 489 54.96 -47.98 31.82
N ILE A 490 55.71 -48.87 31.16
CA ILE A 490 56.03 -48.69 29.74
C ILE A 490 54.80 -48.95 28.86
N GLU A 491 53.91 -49.87 29.24
CA GLU A 491 52.63 -50.04 28.55
C GLU A 491 51.69 -48.84 28.73
N GLN A 492 51.58 -48.29 29.94
CA GLN A 492 50.80 -47.08 30.21
C GLN A 492 51.34 -45.88 29.42
N ASN A 493 52.66 -45.67 29.45
CA ASN A 493 53.30 -44.61 28.67
C ASN A 493 53.12 -44.84 27.16
N ARG A 494 53.20 -46.09 26.66
CA ARG A 494 52.90 -46.44 25.27
C ARG A 494 51.45 -46.13 24.89
N ARG A 495 50.47 -46.48 25.72
CA ARG A 495 49.05 -46.15 25.48
C ARG A 495 48.84 -44.63 25.43
N ALA A 496 49.45 -43.89 26.34
CA ALA A 496 49.45 -42.42 26.31
C ALA A 496 50.13 -41.83 25.06
N GLN A 497 51.20 -42.46 24.53
CA GLN A 497 51.79 -42.08 23.25
C GLN A 497 50.83 -42.35 22.07
N GLU A 498 50.21 -43.53 22.01
CA GLU A 498 49.23 -43.90 20.98
C GLU A 498 47.99 -42.98 21.01
N GLU A 499 47.51 -42.61 22.21
CA GLU A 499 46.45 -41.62 22.39
C GLU A 499 46.89 -40.22 21.96
N SER A 500 48.09 -39.76 22.36
CA SER A 500 48.63 -38.46 21.94
C SER A 500 48.86 -38.37 20.44
N LEU A 501 49.16 -39.49 19.76
CA LEU A 501 49.28 -39.55 18.30
C LEU A 501 47.91 -39.39 17.64
N ARG A 502 46.88 -40.15 18.06
CA ARG A 502 45.52 -40.00 17.51
C ARG A 502 44.97 -38.58 17.66
N HIS A 503 45.17 -37.94 18.81
CA HIS A 503 44.75 -36.55 19.01
C HIS A 503 45.54 -35.57 18.11
N ARG A 504 46.84 -35.82 17.88
CA ARG A 504 47.66 -35.04 16.93
C ARG A 504 47.16 -35.24 15.50
N GLU A 505 46.86 -36.48 15.10
CA GLU A 505 46.34 -36.84 13.78
C GLU A 505 45.01 -36.15 13.49
N HIS A 506 44.06 -36.17 14.44
CA HIS A 506 42.80 -35.43 14.31
C HIS A 506 42.98 -33.90 14.25
N LEU A 507 43.90 -33.33 15.03
CA LEU A 507 44.21 -31.90 14.94
C LEU A 507 44.85 -31.51 13.59
N ILE A 508 45.68 -32.39 13.01
CA ILE A 508 46.25 -32.19 11.67
C ILE A 508 45.14 -32.30 10.60
N GLN A 509 44.27 -33.32 10.67
CA GLN A 509 43.13 -33.50 9.77
C GLN A 509 42.23 -32.25 9.74
N ASN A 510 41.85 -31.74 10.92
CA ASN A 510 41.04 -30.51 11.03
C ASN A 510 41.71 -29.29 10.39
N LEU A 511 43.04 -29.15 10.53
CA LEU A 511 43.81 -28.05 9.92
C LEU A 511 43.97 -28.23 8.40
N GLU A 512 44.06 -29.47 7.91
CA GLU A 512 44.12 -29.79 6.48
C GLU A 512 42.76 -29.54 5.80
N GLU A 513 41.65 -29.97 6.42
CA GLU A 513 40.28 -29.66 5.98
C GLU A 513 40.00 -28.14 5.95
N ALA A 514 40.40 -27.41 7.00
CA ALA A 514 40.29 -25.94 7.04
C ALA A 514 41.17 -25.26 5.98
N ARG A 515 42.31 -25.85 5.62
CA ARG A 515 43.18 -25.37 4.54
C ARG A 515 42.65 -25.68 3.15
N GLU A 516 41.92 -26.78 2.97
CA GLU A 516 41.25 -27.11 1.71
C GLU A 516 39.98 -26.31 1.47
N SER A 517 39.13 -26.11 2.47
CA SER A 517 37.97 -25.22 2.37
C SER A 517 38.42 -23.79 2.04
N ALA A 518 39.39 -23.25 2.78
CA ALA A 518 40.00 -21.96 2.50
C ALA A 518 40.86 -21.91 1.20
N ARG A 519 40.94 -23.00 0.42
CA ARG A 519 41.42 -22.99 -0.98
C ARG A 519 40.24 -22.95 -1.95
N ARG A 520 39.27 -23.86 -1.79
CA ARG A 520 38.03 -23.92 -2.59
C ARG A 520 37.31 -22.57 -2.59
N GLU A 521 37.11 -21.96 -1.42
CA GLU A 521 36.51 -20.62 -1.29
C GLU A 521 37.29 -19.52 -2.07
N LYS A 522 38.62 -19.64 -2.17
CA LYS A 522 39.43 -18.68 -2.95
C LYS A 522 39.28 -18.93 -4.44
N GLU A 523 39.38 -20.19 -4.86
CA GLU A 523 39.19 -20.67 -6.23
C GLU A 523 37.80 -20.26 -6.75
N GLU A 524 36.73 -20.59 -6.04
CA GLU A 524 35.35 -20.13 -6.30
C GLU A 524 35.26 -18.59 -6.38
N SER A 525 35.93 -17.88 -5.47
CA SER A 525 35.93 -16.40 -5.52
C SER A 525 36.70 -15.85 -6.72
N GLU A 526 37.62 -16.59 -7.33
CA GLU A 526 38.39 -16.19 -8.52
C GLU A 526 37.67 -16.59 -9.81
N GLU A 527 36.95 -17.71 -9.80
CA GLU A 527 35.96 -18.09 -10.81
C GLU A 527 34.84 -17.04 -10.90
N LEU A 528 34.24 -16.63 -9.78
CA LEU A 528 33.22 -15.57 -9.76
C LEU A 528 33.77 -14.21 -10.25
N LYS A 529 35.02 -13.86 -9.91
CA LYS A 529 35.67 -12.64 -10.41
C LYS A 529 35.98 -12.71 -11.91
N SER A 530 36.40 -13.86 -12.42
CA SER A 530 36.72 -14.03 -13.84
C SER A 530 35.47 -14.14 -14.71
N ALA A 531 34.44 -14.85 -14.26
CA ALA A 531 33.12 -14.85 -14.90
C ALA A 531 32.53 -13.43 -14.95
N ARG A 532 32.61 -12.65 -13.86
CA ARG A 532 32.12 -11.26 -13.85
C ARG A 532 32.97 -10.32 -14.73
N ARG A 533 34.27 -10.59 -14.91
CA ARG A 533 35.10 -9.88 -15.91
C ARG A 533 34.65 -10.21 -17.32
N GLN A 534 34.49 -11.48 -17.66
CA GLN A 534 34.01 -11.93 -18.97
C GLN A 534 32.63 -11.38 -19.30
N GLU A 535 31.71 -11.29 -18.33
CA GLU A 535 30.39 -10.66 -18.49
C GLU A 535 30.51 -9.15 -18.83
N LEU A 536 31.40 -8.43 -18.15
CA LEU A 536 31.65 -7.01 -18.41
C LEU A 536 32.40 -6.77 -19.73
N GLU A 537 33.36 -7.64 -20.07
CA GLU A 537 34.09 -7.65 -21.33
C GLU A 537 33.13 -7.92 -22.51
N ALA A 538 32.17 -8.84 -22.34
CA ALA A 538 31.09 -9.08 -23.30
C ALA A 538 30.16 -7.86 -23.44
N GLN A 539 29.73 -7.22 -22.34
CA GLN A 539 28.92 -5.98 -22.40
C GLN A 539 29.67 -4.81 -23.05
N VAL A 540 30.99 -4.74 -22.93
CA VAL A 540 31.82 -3.74 -23.63
C VAL A 540 31.95 -4.08 -25.11
N ALA A 541 32.18 -5.35 -25.46
CA ALA A 541 32.25 -5.81 -26.84
C ALA A 541 30.90 -5.65 -27.58
N GLU A 542 29.78 -5.93 -26.92
CA GLU A 542 28.42 -5.72 -27.46
C GLU A 542 28.17 -4.24 -27.78
N ARG A 543 28.58 -3.32 -26.89
CA ARG A 543 28.48 -1.87 -27.14
C ARG A 543 29.43 -1.39 -28.23
N GLN A 544 30.60 -2.02 -28.38
CA GLN A 544 31.54 -1.71 -29.48
C GLN A 544 31.02 -2.21 -30.83
N LEU A 545 30.34 -3.37 -30.86
CA LEU A 545 29.60 -3.85 -32.02
C LEU A 545 28.44 -2.91 -32.37
N GLN A 546 27.61 -2.53 -31.40
CA GLN A 546 26.49 -1.60 -31.61
C GLN A 546 26.96 -0.22 -32.12
N ALA A 547 28.11 0.28 -31.65
CA ALA A 547 28.72 1.50 -32.17
C ALA A 547 29.20 1.31 -33.62
N TRP A 548 29.92 0.23 -33.92
CA TRP A 548 30.41 -0.05 -35.27
C TRP A 548 29.27 -0.30 -36.28
N GLU A 549 28.19 -0.98 -35.86
CA GLU A 549 26.99 -1.17 -36.68
C GLU A 549 26.25 0.15 -36.96
N ALA A 550 26.29 1.10 -36.01
CA ALA A 550 25.76 2.45 -36.22
C ALA A 550 26.67 3.29 -37.13
N ASP A 551 27.99 3.24 -36.93
CA ASP A 551 28.97 3.91 -37.80
C ASP A 551 28.82 3.43 -39.27
N GLN A 552 28.59 2.12 -39.49
CA GLN A 552 28.30 1.57 -40.82
C GLN A 552 26.94 2.02 -41.38
N GLN A 553 25.90 2.15 -40.55
CA GLN A 553 24.61 2.66 -41.00
C GLN A 553 24.67 4.15 -41.36
N GLU A 554 25.45 4.96 -40.64
CA GLU A 554 25.73 6.36 -41.02
C GLU A 554 26.52 6.44 -42.33
N GLU A 555 27.52 5.56 -42.56
CA GLU A 555 28.21 5.46 -43.86
C GLU A 555 27.26 5.04 -45.02
N GLU A 556 26.37 4.07 -44.80
CA GLU A 556 25.36 3.65 -45.79
C GLU A 556 24.32 4.75 -46.08
N GLU A 557 23.78 5.41 -45.06
CA GLU A 557 22.85 6.56 -45.24
C GLU A 557 23.54 7.73 -45.96
N GLU A 558 24.81 8.02 -45.68
CA GLU A 558 25.57 9.01 -46.45
C GLU A 558 25.79 8.60 -47.91
N GLU A 559 26.03 7.32 -48.21
CA GLU A 559 26.16 6.83 -49.59
C GLU A 559 24.82 6.89 -50.33
N GLU A 560 23.70 6.54 -49.69
CA GLU A 560 22.37 6.69 -50.26
C GLU A 560 22.03 8.17 -50.50
N ALA A 561 22.35 9.06 -49.55
CA ALA A 561 22.18 10.51 -49.72
C ALA A 561 23.02 11.04 -50.89
N ARG A 562 24.30 10.67 -50.98
CA ARG A 562 25.21 11.02 -52.09
C ARG A 562 24.69 10.49 -53.44
N GLN A 563 24.03 9.33 -53.48
CA GLN A 563 23.40 8.78 -54.68
C GLN A 563 22.09 9.52 -55.03
N ALA A 564 21.27 9.86 -54.05
CA ALA A 564 20.05 10.64 -54.23
C ALA A 564 20.36 12.05 -54.76
N GLU A 565 21.38 12.71 -54.21
CA GLU A 565 21.89 14.00 -54.71
C GLU A 565 22.30 13.87 -56.19
N GLN A 566 23.14 12.89 -56.54
CA GLN A 566 23.55 12.63 -57.93
C GLN A 566 22.38 12.38 -58.88
N LEU A 567 21.34 11.68 -58.43
CA LEU A 567 20.11 11.46 -59.22
C LEU A 567 19.31 12.76 -59.40
N THR A 568 19.20 13.59 -58.35
CA THR A 568 18.54 14.91 -58.45
C THR A 568 19.32 15.87 -59.35
N ASP A 569 20.66 15.88 -59.28
CA ASP A 569 21.53 16.66 -60.17
C ASP A 569 21.46 16.15 -61.62
N ALA A 570 21.38 14.84 -61.84
CA ALA A 570 21.19 14.28 -63.18
C ALA A 570 19.83 14.66 -63.78
N LEU A 571 18.77 14.71 -62.97
CA LEU A 571 17.46 15.22 -63.37
C LEU A 571 17.52 16.74 -63.62
N LEU A 572 18.14 17.52 -62.74
CA LEU A 572 18.31 18.97 -62.87
C LEU A 572 19.12 19.31 -64.14
N GLN A 573 20.12 18.52 -64.48
CA GLN A 573 20.87 18.66 -65.74
C GLN A 573 20.05 18.28 -66.98
N GLN A 574 19.17 17.28 -66.89
CA GLN A 574 18.24 16.95 -67.99
C GLN A 574 17.19 18.05 -68.17
N GLU A 575 16.64 18.57 -67.08
CA GLU A 575 15.70 19.69 -67.10
C GLU A 575 16.38 20.99 -67.58
N ALA A 576 17.62 21.26 -67.17
CA ALA A 576 18.43 22.35 -67.73
C ALA A 576 18.70 22.18 -69.24
N LYS A 577 18.98 20.96 -69.72
CA LYS A 577 19.17 20.66 -71.15
C LYS A 577 17.87 20.87 -71.94
N THR A 578 16.72 20.42 -71.43
CA THR A 578 15.42 20.64 -72.08
C THR A 578 14.98 22.10 -72.03
N MET A 579 15.23 22.82 -70.93
CA MET A 579 15.02 24.27 -70.81
C MET A 579 15.92 25.06 -71.77
N ALA A 580 17.18 24.65 -71.96
CA ALA A 580 18.08 25.25 -72.95
C ALA A 580 17.62 24.99 -74.40
N GLN A 581 17.04 23.82 -74.69
CA GLN A 581 16.49 23.47 -76.00
C GLN A 581 15.14 24.14 -76.30
N GLN A 582 14.27 24.32 -75.29
CA GLN A 582 12.95 24.94 -75.45
C GLN A 582 12.96 26.46 -75.30
N GLY A 583 14.02 27.03 -74.73
CA GLY A 583 14.15 28.45 -74.41
C GLY A 583 13.31 28.87 -73.20
N TYR A 584 13.62 30.05 -72.65
CA TYR A 584 12.87 30.61 -71.53
C TYR A 584 11.43 30.95 -71.94
N ARG A 585 10.47 30.11 -71.51
CA ARG A 585 9.04 30.39 -71.64
C ARG A 585 8.59 31.34 -70.51
N PRO A 586 8.18 32.59 -70.78
CA PRO A 586 7.61 33.44 -69.76
C PRO A 586 6.29 32.83 -69.23
N LYS A 587 6.15 32.75 -67.90
CA LYS A 587 4.93 32.20 -67.28
C LYS A 587 3.71 33.05 -67.68
N PRO A 588 2.66 32.46 -68.28
CA PRO A 588 1.47 33.22 -68.68
C PRO A 588 0.64 33.58 -67.44
N TYR A 589 0.77 34.82 -66.97
CA TYR A 589 -0.12 35.41 -65.96
C TYR A 589 -1.50 35.75 -66.57
N GLY A 590 -2.21 34.72 -67.03
CA GLY A 590 -3.58 34.80 -67.56
C GLY A 590 -4.52 33.95 -66.70
N HIS A 591 -5.46 34.58 -66.02
CA HIS A 591 -6.44 33.88 -65.17
C HIS A 591 -7.37 33.03 -66.07
N PRO A 592 -7.39 31.68 -65.93
CA PRO A 592 -8.12 30.82 -66.85
C PRO A 592 -9.63 31.00 -66.69
N ARG A 593 -10.29 31.42 -67.77
CA ARG A 593 -11.75 31.62 -67.81
C ARG A 593 -12.43 30.25 -67.96
N ILE A 594 -12.95 29.72 -66.86
CA ILE A 594 -13.66 28.43 -66.82
C ILE A 594 -14.87 28.50 -67.76
N ALA A 595 -14.87 27.67 -68.80
CA ALA A 595 -16.04 27.42 -69.63
C ALA A 595 -16.97 26.46 -68.88
N TRP A 596 -18.19 26.90 -68.59
CA TRP A 596 -19.22 26.06 -67.98
C TRP A 596 -19.90 25.21 -69.06
N ASN A 597 -19.89 23.89 -68.84
CA ASN A 597 -20.79 22.88 -69.40
C ASN A 597 -21.05 21.86 -68.27
#